data_AF-A0A931IPA3-F1
#
_entry.id   AF-A0A931IPA3-F1
#
_cell.length_a   1.000
_cell.length_b   1.000
_cell.length_c   1.000
_cell.angle_alpha   90.00
_cell.angle_beta   90.00
_cell.angle_gamma   90.00
#
_symmetry.space_group_name_H-M   'P 1'
#
loop_
_entity.id
_entity.type
_entity.pdbx_description
1 polymer ?
#
loop_
_entity_poly.entity_id
_entity_poly.type
_entity_poly.pdbx_seq_one_letter_code
_entity_poly.pdbx_strand_id
1 'polypeptide(L)'
;MSAKLEVSGLRRNRRHHRHHDRRRHHRDDFAVEGIQEAGRELSRRFANLRRRCQARRLVEAIRHCDCRVVNELFEFHCRAIHFFKKPGFDCVRICCTFGRDSAVISFDICVRRRFDECRRHDCGCGRHGFGFDGENRFF
;
A
#
# COMPACT_ATOMS: atom_id res chain seq x y z
N MET A 1 -60.99 -5.31 -65.83
CA MET A 1 -61.52 -4.05 -65.27
C MET A 1 -60.75 -3.72 -64.00
N SER A 2 -60.50 -2.44 -63.78
CA SER A 2 -59.48 -1.86 -62.89
C SER A 2 -59.80 -1.84 -61.40
N ALA A 3 -58.69 -1.80 -60.63
CA ALA A 3 -58.41 -1.00 -59.43
C ALA A 3 -59.20 -1.26 -58.13
N LYS A 4 -58.46 -1.51 -57.04
CA LYS A 4 -58.00 -0.44 -56.12
C LYS A 4 -57.01 -0.96 -55.08
N LEU A 5 -55.88 -0.27 -55.00
CA LEU A 5 -54.98 -0.21 -53.85
C LEU A 5 -55.70 0.43 -52.67
N GLU A 6 -55.51 -0.08 -51.44
CA GLU A 6 -55.44 0.77 -50.24
C GLU A 6 -54.38 0.21 -49.27
N VAL A 7 -53.27 0.95 -49.19
CA VAL A 7 -52.24 0.85 -48.15
C VAL A 7 -52.73 1.68 -46.97
N SER A 8 -52.96 1.04 -45.82
CA SER A 8 -53.37 1.73 -44.60
C SER A 8 -52.28 1.68 -43.53
N GLY A 9 -51.82 2.87 -43.12
CA GLY A 9 -51.56 3.12 -41.71
C GLY A 9 -50.13 2.95 -41.20
N LEU A 10 -49.23 3.83 -41.65
CA LEU A 10 -48.08 4.27 -40.86
C LEU A 10 -48.55 4.81 -39.50
N ARG A 11 -48.32 4.08 -38.41
CA ARG A 11 -48.19 4.66 -37.06
C ARG A 11 -46.95 4.11 -36.36
N ARG A 12 -45.81 4.73 -36.70
CA ARG A 12 -44.56 4.70 -35.94
C ARG A 12 -44.79 5.30 -34.55
N ASN A 13 -45.22 4.50 -33.59
CA ASN A 13 -45.02 4.84 -32.18
C ASN A 13 -43.61 4.41 -31.76
N ARG A 14 -42.62 5.18 -32.24
CA ARG A 14 -41.29 5.21 -31.63
C ARG A 14 -41.46 5.84 -30.25
N ARG A 15 -41.78 4.99 -29.26
CA ARG A 15 -41.53 5.32 -27.86
C ARG A 15 -40.02 5.42 -27.73
N HIS A 16 -39.51 6.63 -27.94
CA HIS A 16 -38.21 7.04 -27.44
C HIS A 16 -38.30 6.97 -25.92
N HIS A 17 -38.17 5.77 -25.37
CA HIS A 17 -37.54 5.63 -24.07
C HIS A 17 -36.16 6.25 -24.25
N ARG A 18 -36.08 7.54 -23.91
CA ARG A 18 -34.83 8.17 -23.55
C ARG A 18 -34.30 7.28 -22.44
N HIS A 19 -33.46 6.32 -22.81
CA HIS A 19 -32.44 5.83 -21.94
C HIS A 19 -31.69 7.09 -21.54
N HIS A 20 -32.12 7.69 -20.43
CA HIS A 20 -31.23 8.40 -19.56
C HIS A 20 -30.20 7.36 -19.19
N ASP A 21 -29.20 7.26 -20.07
CA ASP A 21 -27.91 6.66 -19.83
C ASP A 21 -27.32 7.54 -18.73
N ARG A 22 -27.84 7.35 -17.51
CA ARG A 22 -27.17 7.70 -16.27
C ARG A 22 -25.99 6.75 -16.25
N ARG A 23 -25.01 7.04 -17.09
CA ARG A 23 -23.62 6.76 -16.83
C ARG A 23 -23.37 7.44 -15.50
N ARG A 24 -23.71 6.73 -14.42
CA ARG A 24 -23.10 6.93 -13.13
C ARG A 24 -21.63 6.76 -13.46
N HIS A 25 -20.97 7.89 -13.69
CA HIS A 25 -19.56 8.00 -13.48
C HIS A 25 -19.38 7.59 -12.02
N HIS A 26 -19.25 6.28 -11.78
CA HIS A 26 -18.46 5.80 -10.67
C HIS A 26 -17.09 6.40 -10.96
N ARG A 27 -16.88 7.61 -10.45
CA ARG A 27 -15.54 8.10 -10.19
C ARG A 27 -15.05 7.13 -9.13
N ASP A 28 -14.44 6.03 -9.59
CA ASP A 28 -13.79 5.10 -8.70
C ASP A 28 -12.81 5.93 -7.89
N ASP A 29 -13.00 5.90 -6.57
CA ASP A 29 -12.18 6.68 -5.66
C ASP A 29 -10.79 6.05 -5.69
N PHE A 30 -9.82 6.77 -6.26
CA PHE A 30 -8.44 6.30 -6.37
C PHE A 30 -7.87 5.89 -5.01
N ALA A 31 -8.33 6.47 -3.91
CA ALA A 31 -7.92 6.05 -2.57
C ALA A 31 -8.48 4.68 -2.21
N VAL A 32 -9.73 4.37 -2.59
CA VAL A 32 -10.33 3.03 -2.40
C VAL A 32 -9.56 1.99 -3.20
N GLU A 33 -9.27 2.27 -4.47
CA GLU A 33 -8.44 1.40 -5.30
C GLU A 33 -7.04 1.21 -4.70
N GLY A 34 -6.42 2.30 -4.24
CA GLY A 34 -5.11 2.29 -3.59
C GLY A 34 -5.07 1.45 -2.32
N ILE A 35 -6.09 1.52 -1.46
CA ILE A 35 -6.18 0.68 -0.26
C ILE A 35 -6.38 -0.80 -0.62
N GLN A 36 -7.20 -1.11 -1.61
CA GLN A 36 -7.38 -2.49 -2.06
C GLN A 36 -6.11 -3.06 -2.69
N GLU A 37 -5.40 -2.26 -3.48
CA GLU A 37 -4.08 -2.59 -4.02
C GLU A 37 -3.07 -2.83 -2.90
N ALA A 38 -3.01 -1.92 -1.92
CA ALA A 38 -2.15 -2.04 -0.76
C ALA A 38 -2.36 -3.35 0.00
N GLY A 39 -3.61 -3.72 0.24
CA GLY A 39 -3.96 -4.98 0.89
C GLY A 39 -3.44 -6.20 0.12
N ARG A 40 -3.57 -6.21 -1.22
CA ARG A 40 -3.08 -7.29 -2.08
C ARG A 40 -1.55 -7.36 -2.09
N GLU A 41 -0.89 -6.25 -2.32
CA GLU A 41 0.57 -6.17 -2.41
C GLU A 41 1.24 -6.51 -1.07
N LEU A 42 0.83 -5.87 0.04
CA LEU A 42 1.38 -6.16 1.36
C LEU A 42 1.18 -7.64 1.74
N SER A 43 0.01 -8.22 1.43
CA SER A 43 -0.24 -9.65 1.67
C SER A 43 0.74 -10.55 0.94
N ARG A 44 1.07 -10.24 -0.33
CA ARG A 44 2.09 -10.97 -1.09
C ARG A 44 3.48 -10.83 -0.47
N ARG A 45 3.85 -9.63 0.01
CA ARG A 45 5.14 -9.39 0.68
C ARG A 45 5.27 -10.18 1.98
N PHE A 46 4.25 -10.11 2.84
CA PHE A 46 4.23 -10.88 4.08
C PHE A 46 4.18 -12.39 3.83
N ALA A 47 3.54 -12.84 2.75
CA ALA A 47 3.59 -14.24 2.35
C ALA A 47 5.02 -14.71 2.02
N ASN A 48 5.85 -13.87 1.37
CA ASN A 48 7.26 -14.19 1.11
C ASN A 48 8.08 -14.33 2.41
N LEU A 49 7.76 -13.53 3.43
CA LEU A 49 8.38 -13.62 4.76
C LEU A 49 8.03 -14.91 5.52
N ARG A 50 7.05 -15.70 5.07
CA ARG A 50 6.82 -17.06 5.61
C ARG A 50 7.99 -17.99 5.32
N ARG A 51 8.81 -17.69 4.31
CA ARG A 51 10.04 -18.44 4.02
C ARG A 51 11.09 -18.11 5.07
N ARG A 52 11.58 -19.12 5.78
CA ARG A 52 12.55 -18.95 6.89
C ARG A 52 13.79 -18.15 6.50
N CYS A 53 14.30 -18.32 5.27
CA CYS A 53 15.43 -17.55 4.77
C CYS A 53 15.14 -16.06 4.66
N GLN A 54 13.96 -15.67 4.17
CA GLN A 54 13.56 -14.26 4.03
C GLN A 54 13.28 -13.61 5.39
N ALA A 55 12.58 -14.33 6.28
CA ALA A 55 12.39 -13.86 7.66
C ALA A 55 13.72 -13.63 8.38
N ARG A 56 14.68 -14.54 8.23
CA ARG A 56 16.01 -14.40 8.82
C ARG A 56 16.73 -13.17 8.28
N ARG A 57 16.74 -12.98 6.95
CA ARG A 57 17.32 -11.79 6.30
C ARG A 57 16.72 -10.50 6.85
N LEU A 58 15.40 -10.44 7.01
CA LEU A 58 14.74 -9.26 7.58
C LEU A 58 15.17 -8.99 9.03
N VAL A 59 15.23 -10.02 9.87
CA VAL A 59 15.66 -9.88 11.28
C VAL A 59 17.09 -9.37 11.37
N GLU A 60 18.00 -9.93 10.59
CA GLU A 60 19.40 -9.49 10.53
C GLU A 60 19.49 -8.03 10.04
N ALA A 61 18.75 -7.67 8.98
CA ALA A 61 18.69 -6.30 8.48
C ALA A 61 18.21 -5.30 9.54
N ILE A 62 17.18 -5.64 10.32
CA ILE A 62 16.68 -4.76 11.39
C ILE A 62 17.73 -4.57 12.49
N ARG A 63 18.38 -5.65 12.93
CA ARG A 63 19.42 -5.60 13.97
C ARG A 63 20.64 -4.80 13.55
N HIS A 64 21.00 -4.88 12.27
CA HIS A 64 22.17 -4.20 11.70
C HIS A 64 21.83 -2.86 11.02
N CYS A 65 20.58 -2.39 11.13
CA CYS A 65 20.11 -1.15 10.50
C CYS A 65 20.38 -1.11 8.97
N ASP A 66 20.27 -2.24 8.29
CA ASP A 66 20.53 -2.37 6.85
C ASP A 66 19.28 -2.01 6.03
N CYS A 67 19.19 -0.76 5.60
CA CYS A 67 18.08 -0.28 4.78
C CYS A 67 18.02 -0.91 3.38
N ARG A 68 19.17 -1.36 2.84
CA ARG A 68 19.22 -1.93 1.49
C ARG A 68 18.49 -3.25 1.46
N VAL A 69 18.77 -4.12 2.43
CA VAL A 69 18.09 -5.41 2.55
C VAL A 69 16.60 -5.23 2.85
N VAL A 70 16.22 -4.27 3.69
CA VAL A 70 14.78 -3.98 3.94
C VAL A 70 14.10 -3.54 2.64
N ASN A 71 14.70 -2.62 1.89
CA ASN A 71 14.14 -2.14 0.62
C ASN A 71 14.08 -3.25 -0.45
N GLU A 72 15.07 -4.14 -0.52
CA GLU A 72 15.04 -5.31 -1.41
C GLU A 72 13.89 -6.28 -1.07
N LEU A 73 13.56 -6.43 0.22
CA LEU A 73 12.51 -7.35 0.66
C LEU A 73 11.09 -6.81 0.38
N PHE A 74 10.91 -5.49 0.37
CA PHE A 74 9.61 -4.84 0.20
C PHE A 74 9.41 -4.12 -1.15
N GLU A 75 10.45 -4.03 -1.99
CA GLU A 75 10.47 -3.48 -3.36
C GLU A 75 10.11 -1.99 -3.50
N PHE A 76 10.13 -1.48 -4.75
CA PHE A 76 10.22 -0.06 -5.14
C PHE A 76 9.20 0.88 -4.48
N HIS A 77 7.99 0.40 -4.22
CA HIS A 77 6.91 1.19 -3.62
C HIS A 77 7.00 1.31 -2.10
N CYS A 78 7.88 0.53 -1.46
CA CYS A 78 8.08 0.54 -0.01
C CYS A 78 9.53 0.94 0.31
N ARG A 79 9.69 1.85 1.28
CA ARG A 79 11.01 2.30 1.73
C ARG A 79 11.12 2.25 3.24
N ALA A 80 12.24 1.74 3.72
CA ALA A 80 12.68 1.93 5.09
C ALA A 80 12.95 3.42 5.31
N ILE A 81 12.22 4.03 6.25
CA ILE A 81 12.35 5.45 6.58
C ILE A 81 13.43 5.64 7.64
N HIS A 82 13.32 4.90 8.75
CA HIS A 82 14.32 4.95 9.82
C HIS A 82 14.27 3.69 10.70
N PHE A 83 15.41 3.39 11.32
CA PHE A 83 15.53 2.39 12.38
C PHE A 83 15.45 3.08 13.74
N PHE A 84 14.81 2.43 14.71
CA PHE A 84 14.66 2.95 16.06
C PHE A 84 14.58 1.82 17.08
N LYS A 85 14.78 2.15 18.36
CA LYS A 85 14.77 1.17 19.45
C LYS A 85 13.57 1.41 20.38
N LYS A 86 12.86 0.34 20.71
CA LYS A 86 11.88 0.29 21.81
C LYS A 86 12.45 -0.55 22.95
N PRO A 87 11.99 -0.41 24.20
CA PRO A 87 12.48 -1.25 25.31
C PRO A 87 12.36 -2.75 25.00
N GLY A 88 13.50 -3.38 24.71
CA GLY A 88 13.60 -4.81 24.39
C GLY A 88 13.47 -5.17 22.90
N PHE A 89 13.34 -4.18 22.01
CA PHE A 89 13.12 -4.40 20.57
C PHE A 89 13.96 -3.47 19.70
N ASP A 90 14.44 -4.00 18.58
CA ASP A 90 14.94 -3.21 17.45
C ASP A 90 13.81 -3.12 16.42
N CYS A 91 13.57 -1.94 15.86
CA CYS A 91 12.46 -1.69 14.97
C CYS A 91 12.90 -0.93 13.71
N VAL A 92 12.13 -1.12 12.64
CA VAL A 92 12.21 -0.31 11.41
C VAL A 92 10.82 0.22 11.07
N ARG A 93 10.72 1.49 10.69
CA ARG A 93 9.51 2.06 10.07
C ARG A 93 9.62 1.96 8.56
N ILE A 94 8.62 1.35 7.94
CA ILE A 94 8.50 1.22 6.49
C ILE A 94 7.31 2.05 6.03
N CYS A 95 7.49 2.82 4.96
CA CYS A 95 6.43 3.59 4.32
C CYS A 95 6.24 3.06 2.89
N CYS A 96 4.99 2.87 2.48
CA CYS A 96 4.64 2.40 1.14
C CYS A 96 3.57 3.29 0.51
N THR A 97 3.66 3.50 -0.81
CA THR A 97 2.64 4.23 -1.59
C THR A 97 1.93 3.30 -2.58
N PHE A 98 0.63 3.50 -2.76
CA PHE A 98 -0.25 2.68 -3.60
C PHE A 98 -1.28 3.55 -4.34
N GLY A 99 -1.92 3.00 -5.38
CA GLY A 99 -3.01 3.67 -6.09
C GLY A 99 -2.59 4.95 -6.82
N ARG A 100 -1.35 5.00 -7.36
CA ARG A 100 -0.74 6.23 -7.90
C ARG A 100 -0.62 7.33 -6.84
N ASP A 101 -0.07 6.95 -5.69
CA ASP A 101 0.16 7.82 -4.52
C ASP A 101 -1.12 8.34 -3.85
N SER A 102 -2.28 7.75 -4.17
CA SER A 102 -3.56 8.05 -3.52
C SER A 102 -3.68 7.47 -2.10
N ALA A 103 -2.88 6.44 -1.79
CA ALA A 103 -2.86 5.77 -0.50
C ALA A 103 -1.43 5.59 0.00
N VAL A 104 -1.17 6.04 1.23
CA VAL A 104 0.12 5.89 1.91
C VAL A 104 -0.08 5.06 3.18
N ILE A 105 0.67 3.98 3.32
CA ILE A 105 0.65 3.13 4.51
C ILE A 105 2.03 3.13 5.15
N SER A 106 2.09 3.43 6.44
CA SER A 106 3.30 3.30 7.24
C SER A 106 3.09 2.28 8.35
N PHE A 107 4.06 1.39 8.53
CA PHE A 107 4.02 0.38 9.58
C PHE A 107 5.41 0.12 10.16
N ASP A 108 5.42 -0.31 11.42
CA ASP A 108 6.64 -0.64 12.14
C ASP A 108 6.79 -2.17 12.22
N ILE A 109 7.99 -2.67 11.92
CA ILE A 109 8.36 -4.07 12.22
C ILE A 109 9.38 -4.04 13.36
N CYS A 110 9.05 -4.72 14.46
CA CYS A 110 9.90 -4.82 15.63
C CYS A 110 10.32 -6.27 15.88
N VAL A 111 11.61 -6.47 16.16
CA VAL A 111 12.19 -7.77 16.52
C VAL A 111 12.73 -7.71 17.93
N ARG A 112 12.48 -8.75 18.72
CA ARG A 112 12.98 -8.82 20.10
C ARG A 112 14.50 -8.89 20.09
N ARG A 113 15.13 -8.05 20.89
CA ARG A 113 16.58 -8.09 21.14
C ARG A 113 16.94 -9.39 21.84
N ARG A 114 18.08 -9.98 21.48
CA ARG A 114 18.61 -11.13 22.21
C ARG A 114 19.19 -10.60 23.52
N PHE A 115 18.78 -11.20 24.65
CA PHE A 115 19.27 -10.81 25.98
C PHE A 115 20.79 -10.95 26.15
N ASP A 116 21.44 -11.77 25.31
CA ASP A 116 22.89 -11.98 25.36
C ASP A 116 23.73 -10.78 24.91
N GLU A 117 23.16 -9.82 24.18
CA GLU A 117 23.86 -8.61 23.77
C GLU A 117 23.96 -7.56 24.89
N CYS A 118 23.09 -7.65 25.92
CA CYS A 118 23.09 -6.72 27.05
C CYS A 118 24.26 -6.94 28.04
N ARG A 119 25.04 -8.03 27.92
CA ARG A 119 26.19 -8.28 28.80
C ARG A 119 27.54 -7.87 28.21
N ARG A 120 27.63 -7.53 26.93
CA ARG A 120 28.95 -7.38 26.29
C ARG A 120 29.23 -6.08 25.58
N HIS A 121 28.26 -5.27 25.17
CA HIS A 121 28.61 -4.05 24.46
C HIS A 121 27.65 -2.89 24.71
N ASP A 122 28.24 -1.85 25.28
CA ASP A 122 27.94 -0.43 25.12
C ASP A 122 27.89 -0.07 23.61
N CYS A 123 26.91 -0.57 22.86
CA CYS A 123 26.73 -0.18 21.47
C CYS A 123 25.98 1.16 21.41
N GLY A 124 26.78 2.22 21.42
CA GLY A 124 26.43 3.62 21.23
C GLY A 124 25.50 3.87 20.05
N CYS A 125 24.21 3.88 20.34
CA CYS A 125 23.18 4.55 19.54
C CYS A 125 22.37 5.46 20.47
N GLY A 126 23.09 6.23 21.30
CA GLY A 126 22.57 7.28 22.14
C GLY A 126 23.38 8.55 21.95
N ARG A 127 23.03 9.35 20.94
CA ARG A 127 22.96 10.83 20.96
C ARG A 127 22.95 11.37 19.54
N HIS A 128 21.79 11.89 19.14
CA HIS A 128 21.45 13.00 18.24
C HIS A 128 20.02 12.64 17.77
N GLY A 129 18.94 13.12 18.38
CA GLY A 129 18.70 14.50 18.77
C GLY A 129 18.17 15.30 17.59
N PHE A 130 17.03 14.90 17.00
CA PHE A 130 16.07 15.80 16.37
C PHE A 130 14.68 15.23 16.58
N GLY A 131 13.88 15.94 17.39
CA GLY A 131 12.45 15.82 17.32
C GLY A 131 12.00 16.27 15.94
N PHE A 132 11.04 15.55 15.37
CA PHE A 132 10.09 16.18 14.47
C PHE A 132 8.76 16.17 15.21
N ASP A 133 8.46 17.33 15.75
CA ASP A 133 7.10 17.82 15.91
C ASP A 133 6.29 17.53 14.65
N GLY A 134 5.00 17.32 14.83
CA GLY A 134 4.08 17.08 13.74
C GLY A 134 4.12 18.23 12.73
N GLU A 135 4.67 17.97 11.56
CA GLU A 135 4.24 18.61 10.33
C GLU A 135 4.15 17.56 9.23
N ASN A 136 2.90 17.30 8.84
CA ASN A 136 2.55 16.89 7.49
C ASN A 136 3.35 17.74 6.49
N ARG A 137 4.23 17.10 5.71
CA ARG A 137 4.86 17.63 4.50
C ARG A 137 5.83 16.56 3.99
N PHE A 138 5.45 15.70 3.05
CA PHE A 138 5.49 15.89 1.59
C PHE A 138 5.64 14.46 1.01
N PHE A 139 5.28 14.06 -0.21
CA PHE A 139 4.69 14.65 -1.42
C PHE A 139 3.72 13.58 -1.96
#